data_AF-A0A957QLS1-F1
#
_entry.id   AF-A0A957QLS1-F1
#
_cell.length_a   1.000
_cell.length_b   1.000
_cell.length_c   1.000
_cell.angle_alpha   90.00
_cell.angle_beta   90.00
_cell.angle_gamma   90.00
#
_symmetry.space_group_name_H-M   'P 1'
#
loop_
_entity.id
_entity.type
_entity.pdbx_description
1 polymer ?
#
loop_
_entity_poly.entity_id
_entity_poly.type
_entity_poly.pdbx_seq_one_letter_code
_entity_poly.pdbx_strand_id
1 'polypeptide(L)'
;ANALPPLQRALTLAESEGYIRLFIGEGPPLVRALKALAAGAEPIPAHIHRLLLAARGQAGAPPKQPLVEPLSERELEILGLLAQGLTNRQISDQLYLALSTVKGHNRNIFSKLQAERRTEAIARARDLGLLPD
;
A
#
# COMPACT_ATOMS: atom_id res chain seq x y z
N ALA A 1 21.97 13.43 -8.72
CA ALA A 1 23.04 12.41 -8.67
C ALA A 1 22.40 11.02 -8.72
N ASN A 2 22.89 10.11 -9.56
CA ASN A 2 22.32 8.77 -9.72
C ASN A 2 22.66 7.94 -8.46
N ALA A 3 21.67 7.68 -7.59
CA ALA A 3 21.88 7.08 -6.26
C ALA A 3 22.07 5.54 -6.30
N LEU A 4 21.94 4.92 -7.48
CA LEU A 4 21.99 3.47 -7.64
C LEU A 4 23.39 2.86 -7.37
N PRO A 5 24.52 3.42 -7.85
CA PRO A 5 25.84 2.82 -7.63
C PRO A 5 26.33 2.86 -6.16
N PRO A 6 26.06 3.91 -5.36
CA PRO A 6 26.28 3.86 -3.91
C PRO A 6 25.42 2.82 -3.20
N LEU A 7 24.14 2.71 -3.59
CA LEU A 7 23.21 1.73 -3.00
C LEU A 7 23.64 0.29 -3.26
N GLN A 8 24.05 -0.05 -4.49
CA GLN A 8 24.57 -1.38 -4.81
C GLN A 8 25.77 -1.76 -3.94
N ARG A 9 26.72 -0.83 -3.76
CA ARG A 9 27.89 -1.05 -2.89
C ARG A 9 27.48 -1.28 -1.43
N ALA A 10 26.55 -0.50 -0.92
CA ALA A 10 26.04 -0.67 0.44
C ALA A 10 25.33 -2.02 0.63
N LEU A 11 24.57 -2.48 -0.37
CA LEU A 11 23.88 -3.79 -0.34
C LEU A 11 24.88 -4.96 -0.37
N THR A 12 25.91 -4.89 -1.20
CA THR A 12 26.97 -5.92 -1.24
C THR A 12 27.70 -6.03 0.09
N LEU A 13 27.99 -4.90 0.75
CA LEU A 13 28.64 -4.89 2.06
C LEU A 13 27.72 -5.39 3.18
N ALA A 14 26.41 -5.16 3.08
CA ALA A 14 25.44 -5.61 4.08
C ALA A 14 25.03 -7.08 3.91
N GLU A 15 25.26 -7.67 2.73
CA GLU A 15 24.91 -9.05 2.43
C GLU A 15 25.70 -10.06 3.29
N SER A 16 26.99 -9.81 3.54
CA SER A 16 27.84 -10.69 4.36
C SER A 16 27.42 -10.75 5.82
N GLU A 17 26.77 -9.70 6.32
CA GLU A 17 26.37 -9.54 7.72
C GLU A 17 24.86 -9.77 7.96
N GLY A 18 24.08 -10.00 6.88
CA GLY A 18 22.64 -10.28 6.98
C GLY A 18 21.78 -9.11 7.48
N TYR A 19 22.25 -7.87 7.39
CA TYR A 19 21.54 -6.70 7.91
C TYR A 19 20.33 -6.32 7.04
N ILE A 20 19.14 -6.76 7.48
CA ILE A 20 17.87 -6.44 6.83
C ILE A 20 17.24 -5.16 7.41
N ARG A 21 17.33 -4.94 8.73
CA ARG A 21 16.65 -3.82 9.41
C ARG A 21 17.18 -2.43 9.06
N LEU A 22 18.47 -2.29 8.73
CA LEU A 22 19.10 -1.00 8.46
C LEU A 22 18.50 -0.29 7.23
N PHE A 23 17.95 -1.06 6.30
CA PHE A 23 17.40 -0.54 5.05
C PHE A 23 15.89 -0.24 5.16
N ILE A 24 15.14 -0.96 5.99
CA ILE A 24 13.67 -0.91 5.91
C ILE A 24 13.07 0.39 6.53
N GLY A 25 13.85 1.16 7.29
CA GLY A 25 13.43 2.48 7.81
C GLY A 25 13.28 3.58 6.73
N GLU A 26 13.83 3.37 5.53
CA GLU A 26 13.89 4.37 4.45
C GLU A 26 12.60 4.49 3.61
N GLY A 27 11.65 3.56 3.78
CA GLY A 27 10.32 3.66 3.18
C GLY A 27 10.28 3.56 1.63
N PRO A 28 9.28 4.19 0.96
CA PRO A 28 9.00 3.99 -0.46
C PRO A 28 10.16 4.25 -1.45
N PRO A 29 11.04 5.25 -1.25
CA PRO A 29 12.18 5.49 -2.13
C PRO A 29 13.13 4.30 -2.24
N LEU A 30 13.43 3.64 -1.11
CA LEU A 30 14.27 2.45 -1.12
C LEU A 30 13.60 1.29 -1.85
N VAL A 31 12.30 1.07 -1.61
CA VAL A 31 11.55 -0.01 -2.29
C VAL A 31 11.60 0.18 -3.81
N ARG A 32 11.47 1.41 -4.30
CA ARG A 32 11.59 1.72 -5.73
C ARG A 32 13.00 1.42 -6.26
N ALA A 33 14.03 1.80 -5.51
CA ALA A 33 15.42 1.53 -5.89
C ALA A 33 15.74 0.03 -5.90
N LEU A 34 15.27 -0.74 -4.90
CA LEU A 34 15.40 -2.19 -4.86
C LEU A 34 14.68 -2.88 -6.03
N LYS A 35 13.48 -2.42 -6.40
CA LYS A 35 12.76 -2.91 -7.58
C LYS A 35 13.50 -2.61 -8.88
N ALA A 36 14.08 -1.41 -9.02
CA ALA A 36 14.87 -1.04 -10.20
C ALA A 36 16.13 -1.91 -10.34
N LEU A 37 16.79 -2.23 -9.22
CA LEU A 37 17.95 -3.13 -9.21
C LEU A 37 17.56 -4.57 -9.55
N ALA A 38 16.43 -5.07 -9.04
CA ALA A 38 15.92 -6.40 -9.36
C ALA A 38 15.54 -6.53 -10.85
N ALA A 39 14.97 -5.49 -11.47
CA ALA A 39 14.59 -5.51 -12.87
C ALA A 39 15.80 -5.54 -13.83
N GLY A 40 16.97 -5.11 -13.39
CA GLY A 40 18.21 -5.09 -14.20
C GLY A 40 19.17 -6.24 -13.92
N ALA A 41 18.81 -7.19 -13.05
CA ALA A 41 19.69 -8.27 -12.63
C ALA A 41 19.03 -9.64 -12.81
N GLU A 42 19.60 -10.48 -13.67
CA GLU A 42 19.22 -11.88 -13.82
C GLU A 42 20.44 -12.80 -13.61
N PRO A 43 20.44 -13.71 -12.62
CA PRO A 43 19.39 -13.90 -11.60
C PRO A 43 19.39 -12.77 -10.55
N ILE A 44 18.23 -12.51 -9.94
CA ILE A 44 18.07 -11.52 -8.87
C ILE A 44 18.87 -11.97 -7.64
N PRO A 45 19.76 -11.13 -7.07
CA PRO A 45 20.49 -11.46 -5.85
C PRO A 45 19.56 -11.76 -4.67
N ALA A 46 19.84 -12.84 -3.93
CA ALA A 46 19.02 -13.34 -2.83
C ALA A 46 18.82 -12.30 -1.70
N HIS A 47 19.81 -11.44 -1.47
CA HIS A 47 19.70 -10.34 -0.51
C HIS A 47 18.66 -9.28 -0.92
N ILE A 48 18.65 -8.87 -2.19
CA ILE A 48 17.64 -7.94 -2.74
C ILE A 48 16.24 -8.55 -2.64
N HIS A 49 16.11 -9.84 -2.96
CA HIS A 49 14.86 -10.56 -2.83
C HIS A 49 14.34 -10.58 -1.37
N ARG A 50 15.21 -10.87 -0.40
CA ARG A 50 14.88 -10.83 1.04
C ARG A 50 14.47 -9.43 1.51
N LEU A 51 15.15 -8.38 1.06
CA LEU A 51 14.80 -6.99 1.40
C LEU A 51 13.43 -6.58 0.83
N LEU A 52 13.11 -6.99 -0.39
CA LEU A 52 11.80 -6.75 -1.00
C LEU A 52 10.67 -7.45 -0.23
N LEU A 53 10.89 -8.70 0.22
CA LEU A 53 9.93 -9.42 1.06
C LEU A 53 9.76 -8.75 2.43
N ALA A 54 10.85 -8.35 3.07
CA ALA A 54 10.81 -7.70 4.38
C ALA A 54 10.19 -6.29 4.32
N ALA A 55 10.43 -5.54 3.24
CA ALA A 55 9.76 -4.26 2.99
C ALA A 55 8.25 -4.42 2.76
N ARG A 56 7.81 -5.54 2.16
CA ARG A 56 6.38 -5.88 2.05
C ARG A 56 5.73 -6.11 3.41
N GLY A 57 6.48 -6.65 4.38
CA GLY A 57 6.03 -6.83 5.78
C GLY A 57 6.01 -5.55 6.62
N GLN A 58 6.81 -4.52 6.26
CA GLN A 58 6.79 -3.20 6.90
C GLN A 58 5.98 -2.14 6.14
N ALA A 59 5.37 -2.50 5.00
CA ALA A 59 4.32 -1.70 4.35
C ALA A 59 3.02 -1.60 5.18
N GLY A 60 3.04 -2.02 6.45
CA GLY A 60 1.94 -1.91 7.41
C GLY A 60 1.81 -0.54 8.08
N ALA A 61 2.62 0.46 7.73
CA ALA A 61 2.27 1.85 8.04
C ALA A 61 1.28 2.31 6.96
N PRO A 62 -0.02 2.51 7.28
CA PRO A 62 -0.95 3.07 6.31
C PRO A 62 -0.36 4.39 5.78
N PRO A 63 -0.60 4.74 4.50
CA PRO A 63 -0.21 6.05 3.99
C PRO A 63 -0.69 7.12 4.98
N LYS A 64 0.06 8.22 5.16
CA LYS A 64 -0.36 9.31 6.06
C LYS A 64 -1.71 9.85 5.57
N GLN A 65 -2.79 9.35 6.15
CA GLN A 65 -4.15 9.77 5.84
C GLN A 65 -4.53 10.89 6.81
N PRO A 66 -5.19 11.95 6.34
CA PRO A 66 -5.69 13.04 7.19
C PRO A 66 -6.94 12.60 7.97
N LEU A 67 -6.90 11.42 8.58
CA LEU A 67 -7.99 10.80 9.33
C LEU A 67 -7.54 10.50 10.76
N VAL A 68 -8.46 10.64 11.72
CA VAL A 68 -8.23 10.25 13.12
C VAL A 68 -7.94 8.75 13.19
N GLU A 69 -8.71 7.95 12.45
CA GLU A 69 -8.46 6.54 12.24
C GLU A 69 -8.26 6.28 10.74
N PRO A 70 -7.06 5.87 10.31
CA PRO A 70 -6.81 5.57 8.90
C PRO A 70 -7.66 4.41 8.38
N LEU A 71 -8.00 4.51 7.09
CA LEU A 71 -8.51 3.37 6.32
C LEU A 71 -7.40 2.34 6.13
N SER A 72 -7.74 1.08 6.31
CA SER A 72 -6.90 -0.05 5.92
C SER A 72 -6.77 -0.15 4.40
N GLU A 73 -5.79 -0.90 3.92
CA GLU A 73 -5.61 -1.16 2.48
C GLU A 73 -6.88 -1.74 1.83
N ARG A 74 -7.55 -2.66 2.53
CA ARG A 74 -8.79 -3.27 2.05
C ARG A 74 -9.95 -2.27 2.00
N GLU A 75 -10.01 -1.36 2.97
CA GLU A 75 -11.01 -0.29 2.99
C GLU A 75 -10.79 0.72 1.85
N LEU A 76 -9.52 1.06 1.55
CA LEU A 76 -9.16 1.91 0.40
C LEU A 76 -9.53 1.25 -0.94
N GLU A 77 -9.26 -0.04 -1.08
CA GLU A 77 -9.64 -0.80 -2.29
C GLU A 77 -11.16 -0.80 -2.51
N ILE A 78 -11.93 -1.09 -1.45
CA ILE A 78 -13.40 -1.06 -1.50
C ILE A 78 -13.90 0.37 -1.82
N LEU A 79 -13.33 1.39 -1.19
CA LEU A 79 -13.66 2.80 -1.45
C LEU A 79 -13.43 3.19 -2.92
N GLY A 80 -12.36 2.70 -3.54
CA GLY A 80 -12.10 2.89 -4.97
C GLY A 80 -13.17 2.27 -5.87
N LEU A 81 -13.63 1.06 -5.55
CA LEU A 81 -14.74 0.43 -6.29
C LEU A 81 -16.08 1.13 -6.04
N LEU A 82 -16.28 1.66 -4.83
CA LEU A 82 -17.44 2.51 -4.55
C LEU A 82 -17.44 3.76 -5.44
N ALA A 83 -16.28 4.40 -5.63
CA ALA A 83 -16.12 5.58 -6.48
C ALA A 83 -16.40 5.29 -7.97
N GLN A 84 -16.10 4.07 -8.43
CA GLN A 84 -16.43 3.59 -9.78
C GLN A 84 -17.92 3.27 -9.99
N GLY A 85 -18.76 3.42 -8.95
CA GLY A 85 -20.20 3.16 -9.05
C GLY A 85 -20.62 1.70 -8.87
N LEU A 86 -19.70 0.79 -8.51
CA LEU A 86 -20.03 -0.63 -8.35
C LEU A 86 -20.96 -0.87 -7.15
N THR A 87 -21.97 -1.71 -7.33
CA THR A 87 -22.84 -2.16 -6.24
C THR A 87 -22.10 -3.06 -5.26
N ASN A 88 -22.61 -3.22 -4.04
CA ASN A 88 -21.99 -4.11 -3.05
C ASN A 88 -21.91 -5.56 -3.55
N ARG A 89 -22.83 -6.01 -4.40
CA ARG A 89 -22.78 -7.33 -5.04
C ARG A 89 -21.60 -7.42 -6.02
N GLN A 90 -21.47 -6.46 -6.93
CA GLN A 90 -20.33 -6.42 -7.85
C GLN A 90 -18.98 -6.37 -7.12
N ILE A 91 -18.89 -5.60 -6.03
CA ILE A 91 -17.70 -5.55 -5.17
C ILE A 91 -17.45 -6.92 -4.52
N SER A 92 -18.50 -7.56 -4.00
CA SER A 92 -18.44 -8.91 -3.43
C SER A 92 -17.84 -9.90 -4.42
N ASP A 93 -18.34 -9.89 -5.65
CA ASP A 93 -17.94 -10.80 -6.72
C ASP A 93 -16.49 -10.53 -7.18
N GLN A 94 -16.14 -9.26 -7.39
CA GLN A 94 -14.80 -8.86 -7.83
C GLN A 94 -13.71 -9.13 -6.79
N LEU A 95 -14.06 -8.96 -5.51
CA LEU A 95 -13.12 -9.10 -4.40
C LEU A 95 -13.20 -10.46 -3.70
N TYR A 96 -14.02 -11.38 -4.20
CA TYR A 96 -14.29 -12.71 -3.63
C TYR A 96 -14.64 -12.67 -2.14
N LEU A 97 -15.48 -11.71 -1.75
CA LEU A 97 -15.99 -11.55 -0.39
C LEU A 97 -17.45 -11.98 -0.27
N ALA A 98 -17.90 -12.20 0.95
CA ALA A 98 -19.33 -12.26 1.25
C ALA A 98 -19.95 -10.85 1.22
N LEU A 99 -21.21 -10.75 0.79
CA LEU A 99 -21.93 -9.48 0.72
C LEU A 99 -22.04 -8.78 2.08
N SER A 100 -22.17 -9.55 3.16
CA SER A 100 -22.17 -9.05 4.54
C SER A 100 -20.82 -8.43 4.93
N THR A 101 -19.70 -9.02 4.48
CA THR A 101 -18.35 -8.50 4.71
C THR A 101 -18.17 -7.15 4.02
N VAL A 102 -18.61 -7.01 2.76
CA VAL A 102 -18.58 -5.72 2.05
C VAL A 102 -19.42 -4.67 2.79
N LYS A 103 -20.62 -5.03 3.25
CA LYS A 103 -21.46 -4.12 4.04
C LYS A 103 -20.78 -3.70 5.36
N GLY A 104 -20.08 -4.63 6.02
CA GLY A 104 -19.29 -4.34 7.22
C GLY A 104 -18.17 -3.33 6.94
N HIS A 105 -17.38 -3.56 5.89
CA HIS A 105 -16.35 -2.62 5.46
C HIS A 105 -16.92 -1.24 5.12
N ASN A 106 -18.04 -1.17 4.39
CA ASN A 106 -18.68 0.12 4.08
C ASN A 106 -19.06 0.89 5.35
N ARG A 107 -19.59 0.22 6.38
CA ARG A 107 -19.91 0.86 7.66
C ARG A 107 -18.67 1.46 8.32
N ASN A 108 -17.55 0.74 8.32
CA ASN A 108 -16.30 1.23 8.87
C ASN A 108 -15.75 2.40 8.06
N ILE A 109 -15.72 2.29 6.73
CA ILE A 109 -15.30 3.37 5.82
C ILE A 109 -16.11 4.64 6.09
N PHE A 110 -17.43 4.53 6.14
CA PHE A 110 -18.31 5.68 6.35
C PHE A 110 -18.11 6.30 7.74
N SER A 111 -17.95 5.47 8.77
CA SER A 111 -17.65 5.95 10.13
C SER A 111 -16.33 6.71 10.18
N LYS A 112 -15.27 6.18 9.56
CA LYS A 112 -13.93 6.80 9.55
C LYS A 112 -13.88 8.10 8.73
N LEU A 113 -14.64 8.15 7.64
CA LEU A 113 -14.79 9.35 6.81
C LEU A 113 -15.83 10.34 7.37
N GLN A 114 -16.51 10.01 8.47
CA GLN A 114 -17.61 10.80 9.03
C GLN A 114 -18.68 11.14 7.99
N ALA A 115 -19.15 10.11 7.28
CA ALA A 115 -20.18 10.21 6.25
C ALA A 115 -21.38 9.31 6.60
N GLU A 116 -22.58 9.76 6.25
CA GLU A 116 -23.81 8.97 6.45
C GLU A 116 -24.16 8.13 5.21
N ARG A 117 -23.73 8.58 4.03
CA ARG A 117 -24.10 7.96 2.75
C ARG A 117 -22.91 7.78 1.83
N ARG A 118 -23.06 6.84 0.88
CA ARG A 118 -22.05 6.50 -0.11
C ARG A 118 -21.50 7.73 -0.86
N THR A 119 -22.38 8.58 -1.36
CA THR A 119 -21.96 9.77 -2.15
C THR A 119 -21.16 10.74 -1.31
N GLU A 120 -21.54 10.93 -0.04
CA GLU A 120 -20.82 11.78 0.91
C GLU A 120 -19.45 11.19 1.26
N ALA A 121 -19.36 9.88 1.49
CA ALA A 121 -18.09 9.20 1.73
C ALA A 121 -17.12 9.36 0.54
N ILE A 122 -17.62 9.24 -0.69
CA ILE A 122 -16.81 9.44 -1.91
C ILE A 122 -16.36 10.90 -2.03
N ALA A 123 -17.25 11.87 -1.80
CA ALA A 123 -16.89 13.29 -1.84
C ALA A 123 -15.81 13.62 -0.81
N ARG A 124 -16.00 13.20 0.44
CA ARG A 124 -15.03 13.42 1.52
C ARG A 124 -13.69 12.73 1.26
N ALA A 125 -13.71 11.53 0.67
CA ALA A 125 -12.49 10.85 0.28
C ALA A 125 -11.71 11.60 -0.81
N ARG A 126 -12.39 12.28 -1.76
CA ARG A 126 -11.74 13.17 -2.74
C ARG A 126 -11.16 14.41 -2.06
N ASP A 127 -11.93 15.08 -1.20
CA ASP A 127 -11.46 16.26 -0.45
C ASP A 127 -10.19 15.96 0.37
N LEU A 128 -10.07 14.73 0.87
CA LEU A 128 -8.92 14.25 1.65
C LEU A 128 -7.79 13.67 0.79
N GLY A 129 -7.93 13.67 -0.54
CA GLY A 129 -6.93 13.15 -1.49
C GLY A 129 -6.77 11.63 -1.46
N LEU A 130 -7.77 10.90 -0.94
CA LEU A 130 -7.78 9.43 -0.87
C LEU A 130 -8.29 8.79 -2.18
N LEU A 131 -9.00 9.57 -2.99
CA LEU A 131 -9.46 9.23 -4.33
C LEU A 131 -9.04 10.33 -5.31
N PRO A 132 -8.80 10.00 -6.59
CA PRO A 132 -8.68 11.01 -7.64
C PRO A 132 -10.03 11.70 -7.87
N ASP A 133 -9.98 12.95 -8.36
CA ASP A 133 -11.16 13.72 -8.75
C ASP A 133 -11.96 13.03 -9.87
#